data_AF-A0A7S3JQQ4-F1
#
_entry.id   AF-A0A7S3JQQ4-F1
#
_cell.length_a   1.000
_cell.length_b   1.000
_cell.length_c   1.000
_cell.angle_alpha   90.00
_cell.angle_beta   90.00
_cell.angle_gamma   90.00
#
_symmetry.space_group_name_H-M   'P 1'
#
loop_
_entity.id
_entity.type
_entity.pdbx_description
1 polymer ?
#
loop_
_entity_poly.entity_id
_entity_poly.type
_entity_poly.pdbx_seq_one_letter_code
_entity_poly.pdbx_strand_id
1 'polypeptide(L)'
;MEEAPANGEENETCLGRFRAKLFELVKPSDAKQIESTTKANTNENTTVTTNETISQVDKVPSWSERGIGQLRVLESIDKTAMRIVMRREQTHSLLLNVKLAPKLVTVAKHLDTAIRLVCVTTADSAATHLLRVKTRSDRDVSFFFFFCSSFTIVGPF
;
A
#
# COMPACT_ATOMS: atom_id res chain seq x y z
N MET A 1 17.87 21.65 24.98
CA MET A 1 17.97 20.78 23.78
C MET A 1 16.78 19.85 23.86
N GLU A 2 15.81 20.02 22.98
CA GLU A 2 14.59 19.22 22.96
C GLU A 2 14.91 17.92 22.21
N GLU A 3 14.99 16.80 22.93
CA GLU A 3 15.19 15.50 22.29
C GLU A 3 13.95 15.15 21.47
N ALA A 4 14.15 14.92 20.17
CA ALA A 4 13.08 14.51 19.29
C ALA A 4 12.44 13.21 19.82
N PRO A 5 11.11 13.08 19.79
CA PRO A 5 10.43 11.91 20.35
C PRO A 5 10.93 10.63 19.66
N ALA A 6 11.42 9.68 20.47
CA ALA A 6 11.89 8.38 20.02
C ALA A 6 10.78 7.67 19.24
N ASN A 7 10.89 7.71 17.92
CA ASN A 7 9.89 7.23 16.97
C ASN A 7 10.09 5.76 16.59
N GLY A 8 10.96 5.04 17.33
CA GLY A 8 11.28 3.62 17.10
C GLY A 8 11.96 3.35 15.75
N GLU A 9 12.52 4.40 15.14
CA GLU A 9 13.30 4.40 13.89
C GLU A 9 14.76 4.81 14.16
N GLU A 10 15.18 4.95 15.42
CA GLU A 10 16.49 5.51 15.81
C GLU A 10 17.69 4.64 15.42
N ASN A 11 17.48 3.33 15.25
CA ASN A 11 18.50 2.37 14.82
C ASN A 11 18.45 2.07 13.32
N GLU A 12 17.82 2.93 12.53
CA GLU A 12 17.62 2.70 11.10
C GLU A 12 18.02 3.91 10.25
N THR A 13 18.71 3.61 9.16
CA THR A 13 19.07 4.59 8.15
C THR A 13 17.98 4.67 7.10
N CYS A 14 17.57 5.89 6.76
CA CYS A 14 16.61 6.13 5.69
C CYS A 14 17.33 6.21 4.35
N LEU A 15 17.13 5.19 3.51
CA LEU A 15 17.81 5.06 2.22
C LEU A 15 17.14 5.86 1.11
N GLY A 16 15.84 6.14 1.27
CA GLY A 16 15.10 6.94 0.31
C GLY A 16 13.77 7.42 0.85
N ARG A 17 13.35 8.59 0.37
CA ARG A 17 12.06 9.21 0.67
C ARG A 17 11.33 9.48 -0.63
N PHE A 18 10.12 8.96 -0.74
CA PHE A 18 9.31 9.10 -1.95
C PHE A 18 7.90 9.52 -1.56
N ARG A 19 7.25 10.31 -2.41
CA ARG A 19 5.81 10.54 -2.26
C ARG A 19 5.07 9.44 -3.02
N ALA A 20 4.14 8.77 -2.38
CA ALA A 20 3.39 7.69 -3.00
C ALA A 20 1.91 7.74 -2.64
N LYS A 21 1.09 7.09 -3.46
CA LYS A 21 -0.30 6.74 -3.17
C LYS A 21 -0.38 5.22 -2.97
N LEU A 22 -1.00 4.79 -1.88
CA LEU A 22 -1.18 3.39 -1.51
C LEU A 22 -2.59 2.92 -1.85
N PHE A 23 -2.68 1.79 -2.52
CA PHE A 23 -3.91 1.05 -2.77
C PHE A 23 -3.82 -0.35 -2.16
N GLU A 24 -4.95 -0.88 -1.76
CA GLU A 24 -5.10 -2.23 -1.22
C GLU A 24 -6.08 -3.00 -2.09
N LEU A 25 -5.76 -4.26 -2.39
CA LEU A 25 -6.65 -5.13 -3.15
C LEU A 25 -7.77 -5.64 -2.25
N VAL A 26 -9.00 -5.23 -2.53
CA VAL A 26 -10.19 -5.67 -1.80
C VAL A 26 -10.54 -7.08 -2.26
N LYS A 27 -10.50 -8.03 -1.32
CA LYS A 27 -10.99 -9.38 -1.57
C LYS A 27 -12.53 -9.32 -1.72
N PRO A 28 -13.13 -10.10 -2.62
CA PRO A 28 -14.56 -10.03 -2.90
C PRO A 28 -15.46 -10.31 -1.67
N SER A 29 -14.93 -11.01 -0.66
CA SER A 29 -15.56 -11.26 0.63
C SER A 29 -15.76 -10.00 1.49
N ASP A 30 -14.86 -9.03 1.37
CA ASP A 30 -14.83 -7.79 2.19
C ASP A 30 -15.44 -6.58 1.48
N ALA A 31 -15.96 -6.75 0.26
CA ALA A 31 -16.57 -5.70 -0.56
C ALA A 31 -17.98 -5.26 -0.06
N LYS A 32 -18.16 -5.10 1.26
CA LYS A 32 -19.37 -4.52 1.87
C LYS A 32 -19.27 -2.98 1.85
N GLN A 33 -20.02 -2.38 0.93
CA GLN A 33 -20.61 -1.02 0.94
C GLN A 33 -19.75 0.11 1.53
N ILE A 34 -18.89 0.70 0.69
CA ILE A 34 -18.52 2.12 0.86
C ILE A 34 -19.49 2.92 -0.02
N GLU A 35 -20.72 3.10 0.46
CA GLU A 35 -21.59 4.16 -0.04
C GLU A 35 -21.11 5.46 0.60
N SER A 36 -20.46 6.30 -0.17
CA SER A 36 -20.31 7.72 0.17
C SER A 36 -21.68 8.32 0.41
N THR A 37 -21.97 8.65 1.66
CA THR A 37 -23.16 9.38 2.11
C THR A 37 -23.20 10.75 1.44
N THR A 38 -23.84 10.86 0.28
CA THR A 38 -24.35 12.14 -0.22
C THR A 38 -25.71 12.34 0.42
N LYS A 39 -25.80 13.21 1.43
CA LYS A 39 -27.09 13.73 1.88
C LYS A 39 -27.66 14.57 0.73
N ALA A 40 -28.72 14.07 0.10
CA ALA A 40 -29.57 14.83 -0.81
C ALA A 40 -31.02 14.77 -0.27
N ASN A 41 -31.64 15.95 -0.26
CA ASN A 41 -32.93 16.24 0.34
C ASN A 41 -34.11 15.50 -0.30
N THR A 42 -35.16 15.34 0.50
CA THR A 42 -36.52 14.86 0.25
C THR A 42 -37.17 15.38 -1.04
N ASN A 43 -37.75 14.48 -1.85
CA ASN A 43 -39.17 14.48 -2.25
C ASN A 43 -39.56 13.22 -3.07
N GLU A 44 -40.78 12.77 -2.83
CA GLU A 44 -41.43 11.55 -3.34
C GLU A 44 -41.90 11.70 -4.80
N ASN A 45 -41.72 10.66 -5.64
CA ASN A 45 -42.80 10.04 -6.43
C ASN A 45 -42.34 8.88 -7.36
N THR A 46 -42.77 7.66 -7.00
CA THR A 46 -43.59 6.72 -7.80
C THR A 46 -43.06 6.08 -9.12
N THR A 47 -42.84 4.76 -9.03
CA THR A 47 -42.98 3.65 -10.03
C THR A 47 -41.98 3.60 -11.21
N VAL A 48 -41.49 2.46 -11.73
CA VAL A 48 -42.11 1.18 -12.10
C VAL A 48 -41.03 0.07 -12.22
N THR A 49 -41.45 -1.17 -11.98
CA THR A 49 -41.00 -2.48 -12.53
C THR A 49 -39.93 -3.28 -11.79
N THR A 50 -40.41 -4.41 -11.26
CA THR A 50 -39.73 -5.57 -10.69
C THR A 50 -39.01 -6.43 -11.76
N ASN A 51 -38.18 -7.35 -11.23
CA ASN A 51 -37.75 -8.68 -11.74
C ASN A 51 -37.03 -8.77 -13.11
N GLU A 52 -35.85 -9.39 -13.31
CA GLU A 52 -35.14 -10.48 -12.62
C GLU A 52 -33.72 -10.63 -13.25
N THR A 53 -32.73 -10.99 -12.41
CA THR A 53 -31.59 -11.88 -12.69
C THR A 53 -30.57 -11.51 -13.79
N ILE A 54 -29.49 -10.83 -13.39
CA ILE A 54 -28.12 -11.33 -13.67
C ILE A 54 -27.50 -11.69 -12.33
N SER A 55 -27.77 -12.92 -11.93
CA SER A 55 -27.08 -13.64 -10.87
C SER A 55 -25.58 -13.71 -11.17
N GLN A 56 -24.78 -13.40 -10.15
CA GLN A 56 -23.39 -13.84 -10.01
C GLN A 56 -22.40 -13.20 -11.01
N VAL A 57 -22.22 -11.88 -10.91
CA VAL A 57 -20.97 -11.27 -11.39
C VAL A 57 -19.87 -11.80 -10.47
N ASP A 58 -18.98 -12.63 -11.00
CA ASP A 58 -17.68 -12.93 -10.41
C ASP A 58 -17.09 -11.61 -9.91
N LYS A 59 -17.11 -11.36 -8.60
CA LYS A 59 -16.66 -10.09 -8.03
C LYS A 59 -15.16 -9.99 -8.28
N VAL A 60 -14.80 -9.30 -9.36
CA VAL A 60 -13.41 -9.03 -9.72
C VAL A 60 -12.77 -8.27 -8.55
N PRO A 61 -11.59 -8.70 -8.08
CA PRO A 61 -10.91 -8.00 -7.00
C PRO A 61 -10.62 -6.57 -7.45
N SER A 62 -11.06 -5.60 -6.64
CA SER A 62 -10.97 -4.18 -6.95
C SER A 62 -9.94 -3.49 -6.06
N TRP A 63 -9.35 -2.42 -6.56
CA TRP A 63 -8.36 -1.64 -5.81
C TRP A 63 -9.07 -0.52 -5.02
N SER A 64 -8.85 -0.48 -3.71
CA SER A 64 -9.32 0.61 -2.85
C SER A 64 -8.15 1.52 -2.47
N GLU A 65 -8.36 2.83 -2.53
CA GLU A 65 -7.35 3.80 -2.11
C GLU A 65 -7.25 3.87 -0.59
N ARG A 66 -6.05 3.62 -0.04
CA ARG A 66 -5.80 3.64 1.40
C ARG A 66 -5.32 5.01 1.90
N GLY A 67 -4.53 5.70 1.07
CA GLY A 67 -4.07 7.07 1.33
C GLY A 67 -2.83 7.50 0.56
N ILE A 68 -2.46 8.76 0.73
CA ILE A 68 -1.29 9.40 0.13
C ILE A 68 -0.34 9.85 1.24
N GLY A 69 0.96 9.74 1.00
CA GLY A 69 1.93 10.23 1.97
C GLY A 69 3.39 9.99 1.60
N GLN A 70 4.25 10.18 2.59
CA GLN A 70 5.68 9.95 2.45
C GLN A 70 5.97 8.46 2.73
N LEU A 71 6.54 7.82 1.73
CA LEU A 71 7.11 6.48 1.76
C LEU A 71 8.60 6.60 2.11
N ARG A 72 9.04 5.85 3.10
CA ARG A 72 10.43 5.75 3.54
C ARG A 72 10.87 4.30 3.44
N VAL A 73 12.04 4.09 2.84
CA VAL A 73 12.76 2.81 2.92
C VAL A 73 13.77 2.97 4.04
N LEU A 74 13.67 2.08 5.03
CA LEU A 74 14.51 2.07 6.21
C LEU A 74 15.34 0.77 6.20
N GLU A 75 16.61 0.89 6.54
CA GLU A 75 17.54 -0.22 6.72
C GLU A 75 18.13 -0.13 8.11
N SER A 76 18.24 -1.27 8.81
CA SER A 76 18.92 -1.35 10.09
C SER A 76 20.38 -0.92 9.95
N ILE A 77 20.94 -0.27 10.97
CA ILE A 77 22.37 0.08 10.98
C ILE A 77 23.25 -1.17 10.75
N ASP A 78 22.83 -2.32 11.27
CA ASP A 78 23.52 -3.60 11.10
C ASP A 78 23.34 -4.21 9.69
N LYS A 79 22.56 -3.58 8.81
CA LYS A 79 22.20 -4.05 7.46
C LYS A 79 21.57 -5.45 7.42
N THR A 80 21.05 -5.91 8.55
CA THR A 80 20.42 -7.23 8.71
C THR A 80 18.95 -7.23 8.30
N ALA A 81 18.30 -6.07 8.35
CA ALA A 81 16.88 -5.96 8.12
C ALA A 81 16.54 -4.67 7.39
N MET A 82 15.54 -4.75 6.51
CA MET A 82 14.98 -3.59 5.83
C MET A 82 13.47 -3.58 5.99
N ARG A 83 12.88 -2.38 6.01
CA ARG A 83 11.44 -2.20 6.04
C ARG A 83 11.00 -1.01 5.21
N ILE A 84 9.77 -1.10 4.71
CA ILE A 84 9.07 -0.01 4.07
C ILE A 84 8.05 0.54 5.05
N VAL A 85 8.14 1.84 5.30
CA VAL A 85 7.20 2.56 6.15
C VAL A 85 6.55 3.67 5.33
N MET A 86 5.23 3.77 5.39
CA MET A 86 4.48 4.85 4.77
C MET A 86 3.56 5.50 5.80
N ARG A 87 3.56 6.83 5.86
CA ARG A 87 2.71 7.63 6.76
C ARG A 87 1.93 8.67 5.97
N ARG A 88 0.71 9.01 6.41
CA ARG A 88 -0.11 10.07 5.81
C ARG A 88 0.56 11.44 5.95
N GLU A 89 0.39 12.31 4.95
CA GLU A 89 1.03 13.63 4.89
C GLU A 89 0.51 14.62 5.94
N GLN A 90 -0.80 14.58 6.26
CA GLN A 90 -1.41 15.52 7.21
C GLN A 90 -1.51 14.97 8.63
N THR A 91 -1.99 13.73 8.78
CA THR A 91 -2.23 13.14 10.11
C THR A 91 -1.02 12.40 10.67
N HIS A 92 0.04 12.20 9.87
CA HIS A 92 1.21 11.37 10.20
C HIS A 92 0.89 9.92 10.64
N SER A 93 -0.36 9.48 10.43
CA SER A 93 -0.81 8.14 10.78
C SER A 93 -0.16 7.09 9.88
N LEU A 94 0.17 5.94 10.46
CA LEU A 94 0.79 4.83 9.75
C LEU A 94 -0.18 4.25 8.70
N LEU A 95 0.27 4.17 7.45
CA LEU A 95 -0.45 3.55 6.34
C LEU A 95 0.08 2.14 6.05
N LEU A 96 1.39 1.98 6.09
CA LEU A 96 2.08 0.74 5.76
C LEU A 96 3.31 0.60 6.65
N ASN A 97 3.52 -0.58 7.21
CA ASN A 97 4.75 -0.96 7.90
C ASN A 97 5.03 -2.43 7.56
N VAL A 98 5.95 -2.65 6.64
CA VAL A 98 6.22 -3.98 6.09
C VAL A 98 7.72 -4.23 6.11
N LYS A 99 8.14 -5.32 6.76
CA LYS A 99 9.52 -5.80 6.73
C LYS A 99 9.78 -6.50 5.39
N LEU A 100 10.83 -6.10 4.71
CA LEU A 100 11.28 -6.73 3.47
C LEU A 100 12.06 -8.00 3.83
N ALA A 101 11.33 -9.09 3.99
CA ALA A 101 11.91 -10.42 4.18
C ALA A 101 11.62 -11.27 2.92
N PRO A 102 12.62 -12.01 2.39
CA PRO A 102 12.46 -12.79 1.14
C PRO A 102 11.27 -13.74 1.11
N LYS A 103 10.88 -14.30 2.26
CA LYS A 103 9.75 -15.24 2.38
C LYS A 103 8.39 -14.57 2.60
N LEU A 104 8.39 -13.30 3.00
CA LEU A 104 7.19 -12.60 3.46
C LEU A 104 6.67 -11.59 2.44
N VAL A 105 7.55 -11.03 1.60
CA VAL A 105 7.18 -9.94 0.69
C VAL A 105 7.75 -10.19 -0.69
N THR A 106 6.87 -10.13 -1.70
CA THR A 106 7.25 -10.10 -3.11
C THR A 106 7.05 -8.69 -3.65
N VAL A 107 8.08 -8.17 -4.31
CA VAL A 107 8.08 -6.84 -4.93
C VAL A 107 8.13 -7.03 -6.44
N ALA A 108 7.14 -6.48 -7.14
CA ALA A 108 7.06 -6.54 -8.60
C ALA A 108 6.85 -5.14 -9.18
N LYS A 109 7.55 -4.82 -10.27
CA LYS A 109 7.25 -3.61 -11.04
C LYS A 109 5.85 -3.74 -11.63
N HIS A 110 5.05 -2.68 -11.52
CA HIS A 110 3.70 -2.64 -12.07
C HIS A 110 3.51 -1.31 -12.79
N LEU A 111 3.51 -1.31 -14.12
CA LEU A 111 3.57 -0.08 -14.92
C LEU A 111 4.87 0.71 -14.63
N ASP A 112 5.02 1.89 -15.21
CA ASP A 112 6.26 2.67 -15.10
C ASP A 112 6.38 3.41 -13.76
N THR A 113 5.25 3.78 -13.16
CA THR A 113 5.20 4.59 -11.93
C THR A 113 4.59 3.86 -10.73
N ALA A 114 4.33 2.57 -10.84
CA ALA A 114 3.80 1.80 -9.72
C ALA A 114 4.60 0.53 -9.44
N ILE A 115 4.50 0.11 -8.19
CA ILE A 115 5.19 -1.03 -7.63
C ILE A 115 4.16 -1.81 -6.86
N ARG A 116 4.04 -3.09 -7.20
CA ARG A 116 3.17 -4.02 -6.50
C ARG A 116 3.97 -4.67 -5.38
N LEU A 117 3.41 -4.61 -4.17
CA LEU A 117 3.90 -5.30 -2.99
C LEU A 117 2.88 -6.38 -2.63
N VAL A 118 3.26 -7.64 -2.73
CA VAL A 118 2.47 -8.75 -2.21
C VAL A 118 3.06 -9.12 -0.87
N CYS A 119 2.32 -8.88 0.20
CA CYS A 119 2.73 -9.20 1.56
C CYS A 119 1.98 -10.47 1.99
N VAL A 120 2.71 -11.53 2.28
CA VAL A 120 2.18 -12.70 2.96
C VAL A 120 2.27 -12.41 4.45
N THR A 121 1.20 -12.65 5.23
CA THR A 121 1.28 -12.53 6.69
C THR A 121 1.48 -13.91 7.31
N THR A 122 1.95 -13.98 8.56
CA THR A 122 2.11 -15.25 9.29
C THR A 122 0.82 -16.05 9.47
N ALA A 123 -0.34 -15.42 9.25
CA ALA A 123 -1.66 -16.05 9.26
C ALA A 123 -2.10 -16.62 7.89
N ASP A 124 -1.17 -16.84 6.96
CA ASP A 124 -1.40 -17.33 5.57
C ASP A 124 -2.33 -16.46 4.71
N SER A 125 -2.84 -15.35 5.24
CA SER A 125 -3.58 -14.35 4.47
C SER A 125 -2.59 -13.44 3.76
N ALA A 126 -2.52 -13.56 2.43
CA ALA A 126 -1.80 -12.61 1.58
C ALA A 126 -2.62 -11.33 1.42
N ALA A 127 -1.99 -10.18 1.66
CA ALA A 127 -2.50 -8.85 1.41
C ALA A 127 -1.71 -8.21 0.27
N THR A 128 -2.41 -7.84 -0.81
CA THR A 128 -1.77 -7.22 -1.98
C THR A 128 -1.94 -5.71 -1.89
N HIS A 129 -0.81 -5.02 -1.85
CA HIS A 129 -0.73 -3.57 -1.86
C HIS A 129 -0.14 -3.08 -3.18
N LEU A 130 -0.65 -1.97 -3.69
CA LEU A 130 -0.09 -1.29 -4.84
C LEU A 130 0.36 0.10 -4.43
N LEU A 131 1.66 0.35 -4.56
CA LEU A 131 2.27 1.66 -4.32
C LEU A 131 2.47 2.35 -5.66
N ARG A 132 1.74 3.44 -5.88
CA ARG A 132 2.00 4.33 -7.02
C ARG A 132 2.91 5.46 -6.57
N VAL A 133 4.16 5.43 -7.00
CA VAL A 133 5.14 6.45 -6.63
C VAL A 133 4.89 7.68 -7.50
N LYS A 134 4.66 8.81 -6.86
CA LYS A 134 4.44 10.11 -7.50
C LYS A 134 5.80 10.81 -7.63
N THR A 135 6.67 10.27 -8.47
CA THR A 135 7.99 10.86 -8.73
C THR A 135 7.88 11.95 -9.79
N ARG A 136 8.86 12.85 -9.82
CA ARG A 136 9.05 13.81 -10.93
C ARG A 136 9.91 13.20 -12.06
N SER A 137 10.60 12.09 -11.78
CA SER A 137 11.50 11.39 -12.71
C SER A 137 11.25 9.88 -12.72
N ASP A 138 11.18 9.29 -13.90
CA ASP A 138 10.99 7.84 -14.13
C ASP A 138 12.13 6.98 -13.53
N ARG A 139 13.34 7.54 -13.47
CA ARG A 139 14.54 6.85 -12.94
C ARG A 139 14.42 6.46 -11.47
N ASP A 140 13.66 7.22 -10.68
CA ASP A 140 13.51 6.97 -9.24
C ASP A 140 12.74 5.68 -8.95
N VAL A 141 11.75 5.33 -9.79
CA VAL A 141 10.93 4.13 -9.61
C VAL A 141 11.72 2.87 -9.96
N SER A 142 12.48 2.93 -11.06
CA SER A 142 13.39 1.86 -11.47
C SER A 142 14.51 1.65 -10.44
N PHE A 143 15.06 2.73 -9.88
CA PHE A 143 16.05 2.65 -8.80
C PHE A 143 15.46 2.03 -7.53
N PHE A 144 14.27 2.48 -7.10
CA PHE A 144 13.57 1.90 -5.95
C PHE A 144 13.29 0.41 -6.17
N PHE A 145 12.82 0.03 -7.36
CA PHE A 145 12.55 -1.37 -7.70
C PHE A 145 13.83 -2.20 -7.67
N PHE A 146 14.90 -1.75 -8.32
CA PHE A 146 16.19 -2.43 -8.33
C PHE A 146 16.73 -2.64 -6.91
N PHE A 147 16.62 -1.60 -6.09
CA PHE A 147 17.08 -1.62 -4.72
C PHE A 147 16.29 -2.62 -3.85
N CYS A 148 14.96 -2.61 -3.96
CA CYS A 148 14.08 -3.51 -3.20
C CYS A 148 14.15 -4.96 -3.69
N SER A 149 14.30 -5.15 -5.01
CA SER A 149 14.45 -6.45 -5.65
C SER A 149 15.80 -7.11 -5.33
N SER A 150 16.88 -6.32 -5.21
CA SER A 150 18.21 -6.85 -4.87
C SER A 150 18.20 -7.52 -3.49
N PHE A 151 17.51 -6.95 -2.51
CA PHE A 151 17.50 -7.50 -1.15
C PHE A 151 16.49 -8.65 -0.94
N THR A 152 15.45 -8.75 -1.79
CA THR A 152 14.48 -9.85 -1.73
C THR A 152 14.95 -11.09 -2.49
N ILE A 153 15.72 -10.90 -3.57
CA ILE A 153 16.27 -12.00 -4.37
C ILE A 153 17.60 -12.50 -3.80
N VAL A 154 18.46 -11.57 -3.39
CA VAL A 154 19.75 -11.87 -2.76
C VAL A 154 19.51 -11.80 -1.26
N GLY A 155 19.04 -12.91 -0.67
CA GLY A 155 18.92 -13.02 0.78
C GLY A 155 20.26 -12.69 1.47
N PRO A 156 20.25 -12.38 2.78
CA PRO A 156 21.49 -12.12 3.49
C PRO A 156 22.37 -13.36 3.35
N PHE A 157 23.58 -13.16 2.82
CA PHE A 157 24.63 -14.17 2.77
C PHE A 157 24.92 -14.71 4.17
#